data_AF-A0A1Y3MLH1-F1
#
_entry.id   AF-A0A1Y3MLH1-F1
#
_cell.length_a   1.000
_cell.length_b   1.000
_cell.length_c   1.000
_cell.angle_alpha   90.00
_cell.angle_beta   90.00
_cell.angle_gamma   90.00
#
_symmetry.space_group_name_H-M   'P 1'
#
loop_
_entity.id
_entity.type
_entity.pdbx_description
1 polymer ?
#
loop_
_entity_poly.entity_id
_entity_poly.type
_entity_poly.pdbx_seq_one_letter_code
_entity_poly.pdbx_strand_id
1 'polypeptide(L)'
;MKYLNVALFAIALISSTAAAPATFSKDRCGPKFGKCDKGYCCSQYNWCGTSNDHCGKGCQSEFGICGTSSSNPSKPSKPSNPSIPVDSSSIKWENQYGKIDKEARPYAKAIWNFLVKKIGNKNGAAGMIGNLYAESRLQPADLEKKYEKQFKMNDQEYTKAVDKGTYKKFTTDKGGYGLVQWTSKNRKTKLLEYAKKRGTSIGDLQMQLDFLWIELQDYQSLIKTLKNASSVQKASDAVMLIYEQPQDQSQKKLNERANYGKMLKLALDH
;
A
#
# COMPACT_ATOMS: atom_id res chain seq x y z
N MET A 1 -62.80 23.57 38.71
CA MET A 1 -62.33 22.87 37.51
C MET A 1 -61.19 23.69 36.91
N LYS A 2 -59.96 23.19 36.98
CA LYS A 2 -58.73 23.91 36.57
C LYS A 2 -58.48 23.64 35.08
N TYR A 3 -58.42 24.69 34.27
CA TYR A 3 -58.04 24.57 32.85
C TYR A 3 -56.51 24.54 32.75
N LEU A 4 -55.99 23.49 32.12
CA LEU A 4 -54.57 23.23 31.90
C LEU A 4 -54.19 23.80 30.52
N ASN A 5 -53.41 24.88 30.49
CA ASN A 5 -52.81 25.42 29.27
C ASN A 5 -51.63 24.54 28.86
N VAL A 6 -51.77 23.78 27.77
CA VAL A 6 -50.65 23.05 27.15
C VAL A 6 -50.03 23.92 26.08
N ALA A 7 -48.85 24.48 26.37
CA ALA A 7 -48.03 25.17 25.39
C ALA A 7 -47.31 24.14 24.50
N LEU A 8 -47.67 24.08 23.22
CA LEU A 8 -46.96 23.33 22.18
C LEU A 8 -45.67 24.07 21.81
N PHE A 9 -44.54 23.65 22.38
CA PHE A 9 -43.22 24.03 21.89
C PHE A 9 -42.85 23.16 20.69
N ALA A 10 -42.95 23.71 19.48
CA ALA A 10 -42.37 23.13 18.28
C ALA A 10 -40.85 23.35 18.31
N ILE A 11 -40.10 22.32 18.73
CA ILE A 11 -38.63 22.32 18.65
C ILE A 11 -38.23 22.05 17.20
N ALA A 12 -37.85 23.10 16.47
CA ALA A 12 -37.23 22.98 15.16
C ALA A 12 -35.82 22.38 15.33
N LEU A 13 -35.65 21.12 14.89
CA LEU A 13 -34.35 20.46 14.77
C LEU A 13 -33.57 21.09 13.62
N ILE A 14 -32.72 22.06 13.92
CA ILE A 14 -31.73 22.56 12.96
C ILE A 14 -30.62 21.51 12.87
N SER A 15 -30.71 20.64 11.87
CA SER A 15 -29.63 19.70 11.54
C SER A 15 -28.51 20.46 10.84
N SER A 16 -27.58 21.02 11.62
CA SER A 16 -26.35 21.61 11.09
C SER A 16 -25.35 20.48 10.81
N THR A 17 -25.36 19.94 9.60
CA THR A 17 -24.28 19.10 9.08
C THR A 17 -23.07 19.98 8.79
N ALA A 18 -22.26 20.25 9.82
CA ALA A 18 -20.91 20.76 9.61
C ALA A 18 -20.07 19.65 8.95
N ALA A 19 -19.98 19.67 7.62
CA ALA A 19 -19.05 18.84 6.89
C ALA A 19 -17.63 19.21 7.37
N ALA A 20 -16.96 18.27 8.03
CA ALA A 20 -15.56 18.43 8.40
C ALA A 20 -14.74 18.76 7.13
N PRO A 21 -13.79 19.70 7.18
CA PRO A 21 -12.95 20.00 6.04
C PRO A 21 -12.21 18.71 5.65
N ALA A 22 -12.45 18.25 4.42
CA ALA A 22 -11.69 17.16 3.83
C ALA A 22 -10.22 17.55 3.91
N THR A 23 -9.45 16.82 4.70
CA THR A 23 -8.01 17.05 4.83
C THR A 23 -7.39 16.86 3.46
N PHE A 24 -7.07 17.99 2.83
CA PHE A 24 -6.50 18.10 1.51
C PHE A 24 -5.15 17.38 1.50
N SER A 25 -5.15 16.13 1.08
CA SER A 25 -3.90 15.40 0.84
C SER A 25 -3.28 16.02 -0.41
N LYS A 26 -2.15 16.73 -0.25
CA LYS A 26 -1.38 17.36 -1.35
C LYS A 26 -0.94 16.38 -2.46
N ASP A 27 -1.09 15.08 -2.23
CA ASP A 27 -0.78 14.03 -3.21
C ASP A 27 -1.98 13.63 -4.08
N ARG A 28 -3.18 14.15 -3.78
CA ARG A 28 -4.40 13.91 -4.55
C ARG A 28 -4.68 15.07 -5.48
N CYS A 29 -5.30 14.77 -6.60
CA CYS A 29 -5.72 15.77 -7.58
C CYS A 29 -7.01 15.34 -8.27
N GLY A 30 -7.61 16.19 -9.07
CA GLY A 30 -8.87 15.89 -9.74
C GLY A 30 -10.03 16.73 -9.17
N PRO A 31 -11.25 16.56 -9.71
CA PRO A 31 -12.38 17.45 -9.42
C PRO A 31 -12.72 17.60 -7.93
N LYS A 32 -12.42 16.58 -7.12
CA LYS A 32 -12.68 16.56 -5.67
C LYS A 32 -11.47 16.97 -4.82
N PHE A 33 -10.27 17.00 -5.39
CA PHE A 33 -9.01 17.10 -4.65
C PHE A 33 -8.13 18.27 -5.09
N GLY A 34 -8.53 19.04 -6.10
CA GLY A 34 -7.77 20.18 -6.60
C GLY A 34 -6.59 19.79 -7.47
N LYS A 35 -5.61 20.69 -7.60
CA LYS A 35 -4.46 20.52 -8.49
C LYS A 35 -3.25 19.99 -7.72
N CYS A 36 -2.39 19.27 -8.44
CA CYS A 36 -1.06 18.93 -7.98
C CYS A 36 -0.16 20.15 -7.84
N ASP A 37 0.88 20.01 -7.01
CA ASP A 37 1.97 20.98 -6.92
C ASP A 37 2.66 21.18 -8.28
N LYS A 38 3.28 22.34 -8.47
CA LYS A 38 3.98 22.70 -9.71
C LYS A 38 5.03 21.64 -10.06
N GLY A 39 5.02 21.18 -11.31
CA GLY A 39 5.93 20.12 -11.78
C GLY A 39 5.35 18.71 -11.69
N TYR A 40 4.14 18.53 -11.14
CA TYR A 40 3.50 17.23 -10.99
C TYR A 40 2.29 17.08 -11.91
N CYS A 41 2.13 15.86 -12.42
CA CYS A 41 1.03 15.44 -13.26
C CYS A 41 -0.09 14.84 -12.42
N CYS A 42 -1.33 15.08 -12.82
CA CYS A 42 -2.47 14.45 -12.19
C CYS A 42 -2.87 13.22 -12.99
N SER A 43 -2.66 12.02 -12.45
CA SER A 43 -3.09 10.78 -13.11
C SER A 43 -4.62 10.72 -13.23
N GLN A 44 -5.13 9.89 -14.14
CA GLN A 44 -6.56 9.54 -14.24
C GLN A 44 -7.17 8.98 -12.94
N TYR A 45 -6.33 8.61 -11.96
CA TYR A 45 -6.75 8.04 -10.67
C TYR A 45 -6.76 9.06 -9.54
N ASN A 46 -6.71 10.35 -9.87
CA ASN A 46 -6.75 11.43 -8.88
C ASN A 46 -5.51 11.47 -7.98
N TRP A 47 -4.32 11.19 -8.54
CA TRP A 47 -3.03 11.21 -7.82
C TRP A 47 -1.96 12.03 -8.54
N CYS A 48 -1.18 12.76 -7.76
CA CYS A 48 -0.04 13.55 -8.20
C CYS A 48 1.24 12.72 -8.31
N GLY A 49 1.96 12.87 -9.42
CA GLY A 49 3.26 12.21 -9.64
C GLY A 49 3.94 12.71 -10.90
N THR A 50 5.18 12.27 -11.13
CA THR A 50 6.01 12.71 -12.28
C THR A 50 6.32 11.58 -13.27
N SER A 51 5.89 10.35 -13.01
CA SER A 51 6.12 9.23 -13.92
C SER A 51 5.19 9.28 -15.14
N ASN A 52 5.52 8.53 -16.19
CA ASN A 52 4.64 8.36 -17.35
C ASN A 52 3.23 7.87 -16.99
N ASP A 53 3.08 7.19 -15.86
CA ASP A 53 1.77 6.72 -15.38
C ASP A 53 0.89 7.86 -14.86
N HIS A 54 1.52 8.94 -14.42
CA HIS A 54 0.85 10.14 -13.95
C HIS A 54 0.72 11.16 -15.08
N CYS A 55 1.76 11.29 -15.91
CA CYS A 55 1.91 12.31 -16.94
C CYS A 55 1.43 11.88 -18.34
N GLY A 56 1.24 10.58 -18.55
CA GLY A 56 0.89 9.98 -19.83
C GLY A 56 -0.61 9.94 -20.08
N LYS A 57 -1.07 8.86 -20.73
CA LYS A 57 -2.46 8.75 -21.19
C LYS A 57 -3.45 8.77 -20.01
N GLY A 58 -4.40 9.70 -20.07
CA GLY A 58 -5.41 9.92 -19.02
C GLY A 58 -4.96 10.90 -17.93
N CYS A 59 -3.80 11.53 -18.07
CA CYS A 59 -3.44 12.64 -17.21
C CYS A 59 -4.52 13.75 -17.28
N GLN A 60 -5.01 14.17 -16.11
CA GLN A 60 -6.05 15.18 -15.95
C GLN A 60 -5.42 16.57 -15.95
N SER A 61 -5.32 17.18 -17.13
CA SER A 61 -4.59 18.44 -17.37
C SER A 61 -5.13 19.65 -16.62
N GLU A 62 -6.40 19.64 -16.20
CA GLU A 62 -6.95 20.67 -15.33
C GLU A 62 -6.33 20.66 -13.92
N PHE A 63 -5.78 19.52 -13.50
CA PHE A 63 -5.34 19.25 -12.15
C PHE A 63 -3.84 18.92 -12.03
N GLY A 64 -3.07 19.00 -13.12
CA GLY A 64 -1.62 18.82 -13.11
C GLY A 64 -1.04 19.06 -14.50
N ILE A 65 0.29 19.02 -14.63
CA ILE A 65 0.91 19.13 -15.96
C ILE A 65 0.74 17.82 -16.72
N CYS A 66 0.31 17.87 -17.98
CA CYS A 66 0.17 16.67 -18.83
C CYS A 66 0.92 16.90 -20.13
N GLY A 67 1.64 15.89 -20.61
CA GLY A 67 2.31 15.95 -21.91
C GLY A 67 3.63 16.73 -22.00
N THR A 68 4.17 17.28 -20.90
CA THR A 68 5.52 17.89 -20.90
C THR A 68 6.58 16.88 -20.49
N SER A 69 6.86 15.92 -21.37
CA SER A 69 8.06 15.10 -21.33
C SER A 69 9.27 15.94 -21.72
N SER A 70 10.00 16.48 -20.74
CA SER A 70 11.41 16.78 -20.95
C SER A 70 12.21 15.51 -20.65
N SER A 71 12.62 14.85 -21.75
CA SER A 71 13.52 13.70 -21.91
C SER A 71 12.88 12.30 -22.14
N ASN A 72 12.78 11.97 -23.44
CA ASN A 72 12.67 10.68 -24.14
C ASN A 72 11.73 9.56 -23.66
N PRO A 73 10.87 9.01 -24.56
CA PRO A 73 10.08 7.81 -24.28
C PRO A 73 11.00 6.59 -24.28
N SER A 74 11.32 6.05 -23.10
CA SER A 74 11.88 4.72 -23.00
C SER A 74 10.82 3.68 -23.38
N LYS A 75 11.18 2.82 -24.34
CA LYS A 75 10.55 1.56 -24.74
C LYS A 75 9.98 0.79 -23.52
N PRO A 76 8.89 -0.01 -23.65
CA PRO A 76 8.40 -0.82 -22.54
C PRO A 76 9.55 -1.69 -22.01
N SER A 77 10.04 -1.35 -20.82
CA SER A 77 11.09 -2.10 -20.17
C SER A 77 10.51 -3.44 -19.74
N LYS A 78 11.15 -4.51 -20.22
CA LYS A 78 11.15 -5.85 -19.62
C LYS A 78 11.08 -5.75 -18.08
N PRO A 79 10.39 -6.66 -17.36
CA PRO A 79 10.27 -6.61 -15.90
C PRO A 79 11.65 -6.44 -15.29
N SER A 80 11.98 -5.21 -14.91
CA SER A 80 13.19 -4.89 -14.21
C SER A 80 12.88 -5.23 -12.76
N ASN A 81 13.41 -6.36 -12.31
CA ASN A 81 13.76 -6.56 -10.92
C ASN A 81 14.27 -5.20 -10.38
N PRO A 82 13.79 -4.68 -9.24
CA PRO A 82 14.23 -3.40 -8.73
C PRO A 82 15.65 -3.54 -8.18
N SER A 83 16.62 -3.81 -9.04
CA SER A 83 17.99 -3.33 -8.87
C SER A 83 17.98 -1.83 -9.16
N ILE A 84 17.27 -1.07 -8.32
CA ILE A 84 17.68 0.31 -8.07
C ILE A 84 19.09 0.18 -7.49
N PRO A 85 20.10 0.93 -7.96
CA PRO A 85 21.40 1.02 -7.30
C PRO A 85 21.21 1.82 -6.01
N VAL A 86 20.47 1.24 -5.06
CA VAL A 86 20.61 1.60 -3.65
C VAL A 86 21.98 1.06 -3.29
N ASP A 87 22.89 1.94 -2.89
CA ASP A 87 24.16 1.54 -2.31
C ASP A 87 23.89 0.78 -1.00
N SER A 88 23.58 -0.51 -1.14
CA SER A 88 23.27 -1.42 -0.05
C SER A 88 24.51 -1.89 0.69
N SER A 89 25.70 -1.46 0.24
CA SER A 89 26.98 -1.85 0.82
C SER A 89 27.14 -1.39 2.27
N SER A 90 26.44 -0.31 2.65
CA SER A 90 26.43 0.26 4.00
C SER A 90 25.38 -0.37 4.93
N ILE A 91 24.44 -1.16 4.41
CA ILE A 91 23.32 -1.70 5.21
C ILE A 91 23.79 -2.89 6.05
N LYS A 92 23.62 -2.76 7.38
CA LYS A 92 23.78 -3.87 8.31
C LYS A 92 22.52 -4.73 8.35
N TRP A 93 22.55 -5.86 7.66
CA TRP A 93 21.41 -6.80 7.53
C TRP A 93 21.13 -7.65 8.77
N GLU A 94 21.92 -7.48 9.84
CA GLU A 94 21.75 -8.17 11.11
C GLU A 94 21.92 -7.16 12.24
N ASN A 95 21.03 -7.24 13.23
CA ASN A 95 21.04 -6.38 14.40
C ASN A 95 20.38 -7.07 15.59
N GLN A 96 20.21 -6.35 16.70
CA GLN A 96 19.64 -6.86 17.95
C GLN A 96 18.25 -7.49 17.84
N TYR A 97 17.49 -7.21 16.77
CA TYR A 97 16.17 -7.78 16.52
C TYR A 97 16.19 -9.01 15.60
N GLY A 98 17.35 -9.33 15.02
CA GLY A 98 17.54 -10.50 14.15
C GLY A 98 18.26 -10.18 12.84
N LYS A 99 18.23 -11.18 11.95
CA LYS A 99 18.85 -11.14 10.63
C LYS A 99 17.77 -11.06 9.54
N ILE A 100 17.88 -10.06 8.68
CA ILE A 100 16.99 -9.86 7.53
C ILE A 100 17.29 -10.95 6.47
N ASP A 101 16.25 -11.69 6.10
CA ASP A 101 16.28 -12.76 5.10
C ASP A 101 16.82 -12.23 3.77
N LYS A 102 17.64 -13.04 3.09
CA LYS A 102 18.33 -12.64 1.86
C LYS A 102 17.33 -12.30 0.74
N GLU A 103 16.18 -12.98 0.73
CA GLU A 103 15.08 -12.83 -0.21
C GLU A 103 14.39 -11.46 -0.08
N ALA A 104 14.40 -10.87 1.11
CA ALA A 104 13.78 -9.57 1.38
C ALA A 104 14.65 -8.38 0.96
N ARG A 105 15.98 -8.55 0.97
CA ARG A 105 16.97 -7.46 0.80
C ARG A 105 16.81 -6.66 -0.49
N PRO A 106 16.55 -7.29 -1.67
CA PRO A 106 16.36 -6.55 -2.91
C PRO A 106 15.20 -5.54 -2.87
N TYR A 107 14.19 -5.80 -2.04
CA TYR A 107 12.97 -5.00 -1.98
C TYR A 107 12.94 -4.04 -0.77
N ALA A 108 13.68 -4.39 0.29
CA ALA A 108 13.57 -3.75 1.61
C ALA A 108 13.70 -2.22 1.58
N LYS A 109 14.77 -1.68 0.99
CA LYS A 109 14.98 -0.22 0.97
C LYS A 109 13.93 0.50 0.12
N ALA A 110 13.53 -0.06 -1.02
CA ALA A 110 12.52 0.54 -1.88
C ALA A 110 11.15 0.64 -1.16
N ILE A 111 10.74 -0.44 -0.51
CA ILE A 111 9.51 -0.47 0.30
C ILE A 111 9.60 0.49 1.47
N TRP A 112 10.73 0.50 2.20
CA TRP A 112 10.96 1.43 3.30
C TRP A 112 10.81 2.88 2.87
N ASN A 113 11.50 3.28 1.79
CA ASN A 113 11.46 4.64 1.26
C ASN A 113 10.04 5.03 0.83
N PHE A 114 9.33 4.12 0.15
CA PHE A 114 7.93 4.33 -0.23
C PHE A 114 7.05 4.59 0.99
N LEU A 115 7.14 3.73 2.02
CA LEU A 115 6.31 3.83 3.21
C LEU A 115 6.64 5.06 4.04
N VAL A 116 7.92 5.39 4.22
CA VAL A 116 8.35 6.63 4.91
C VAL A 116 7.80 7.86 4.18
N LYS A 117 7.88 7.88 2.84
CA LYS A 117 7.35 8.98 2.03
C LYS A 117 5.82 9.12 2.18
N LYS A 118 5.08 8.02 2.07
CA LYS A 118 3.61 8.04 2.11
C LYS A 118 3.03 8.28 3.52
N ILE A 119 3.67 7.71 4.55
CA ILE A 119 3.20 7.80 5.93
C ILE A 119 3.74 9.05 6.63
N GLY A 120 4.95 9.52 6.29
CA GLY A 120 5.58 10.67 6.94
C GLY A 120 5.98 10.43 8.41
N ASN A 121 5.88 9.18 8.89
CA ASN A 121 6.26 8.78 10.24
C ASN A 121 7.04 7.47 10.17
N LYS A 122 8.29 7.49 10.62
CA LYS A 122 9.20 6.33 10.56
C LYS A 122 8.76 5.17 11.46
N ASN A 123 8.07 5.42 12.57
CA ASN A 123 7.48 4.35 13.39
C ASN A 123 6.27 3.72 12.68
N GLY A 124 5.44 4.55 12.03
CA GLY A 124 4.36 4.08 11.17
C GLY A 124 4.86 3.21 10.02
N ALA A 125 5.87 3.69 9.29
CA ALA A 125 6.52 2.95 8.21
C ALA A 125 7.13 1.63 8.70
N ALA A 126 7.79 1.64 9.86
CA ALA A 126 8.34 0.45 10.50
C ALA A 126 7.26 -0.57 10.87
N GLY A 127 6.14 -0.14 11.45
CA GLY A 127 5.03 -1.02 11.76
C GLY A 127 4.42 -1.68 10.53
N MET A 128 4.29 -0.91 9.44
CA MET A 128 3.80 -1.43 8.16
C MET A 128 4.77 -2.43 7.53
N ILE A 129 6.04 -2.06 7.34
CA ILE A 129 7.02 -2.94 6.68
C ILE A 129 7.27 -4.22 7.48
N GLY A 130 7.19 -4.17 8.82
CA GLY A 130 7.30 -5.35 9.68
C GLY A 130 6.18 -6.38 9.45
N ASN A 131 4.96 -5.90 9.17
CA ASN A 131 3.85 -6.78 8.77
C ASN A 131 4.05 -7.32 7.35
N LEU A 132 4.42 -6.48 6.37
CA LEU A 132 4.75 -6.95 5.02
C LEU A 132 5.83 -8.04 5.02
N TYR A 133 6.82 -7.89 5.89
CA TYR A 133 7.88 -8.87 6.08
C TYR A 133 7.37 -10.20 6.63
N ALA A 134 6.42 -10.15 7.57
CA ALA A 134 5.78 -11.34 8.12
C ALA A 134 4.92 -12.07 7.07
N GLU A 135 4.29 -11.31 6.16
CA GLU A 135 3.39 -11.85 5.13
C GLU A 135 4.14 -12.49 3.96
N SER A 136 5.20 -11.84 3.45
CA SER A 136 5.80 -12.22 2.15
C SER A 136 7.32 -12.24 2.14
N ARG A 137 7.98 -11.98 3.28
CA ARG A 137 9.40 -11.59 3.31
C ARG A 137 9.69 -10.45 2.32
N LEU A 138 8.74 -9.52 2.14
CA LEU A 138 8.82 -8.39 1.20
C LEU A 138 8.87 -8.77 -0.28
N GLN A 139 8.60 -10.02 -0.63
CA GLN A 139 8.63 -10.48 -2.00
C GLN A 139 7.28 -10.22 -2.69
N PRO A 140 7.21 -9.42 -3.77
CA PRO A 140 5.95 -9.14 -4.45
C PRO A 140 5.41 -10.34 -5.24
N ALA A 141 6.25 -11.32 -5.58
CA ALA A 141 5.84 -12.52 -6.32
C ALA A 141 5.52 -13.73 -5.42
N ASP A 142 5.52 -13.54 -4.09
CA ASP A 142 5.33 -14.62 -3.10
C ASP A 142 3.95 -15.26 -3.23
N LEU A 143 3.90 -16.56 -3.56
CA LEU A 143 2.71 -17.39 -3.45
C LEU A 143 2.77 -18.15 -2.12
N GLU A 144 1.68 -18.16 -1.37
CA GLU A 144 1.63 -18.91 -0.12
C GLU A 144 2.06 -20.39 -0.32
N LYS A 145 3.09 -20.82 0.42
CA LYS A 145 3.78 -22.12 0.25
C LYS A 145 2.88 -23.34 0.16
N LYS A 146 1.76 -23.35 0.89
CA LYS A 146 0.77 -24.44 0.83
C LYS A 146 0.24 -24.60 -0.60
N TYR A 147 0.02 -23.49 -1.29
CA TYR A 147 -0.54 -23.45 -2.62
C TYR A 147 0.49 -23.63 -3.72
N GLU A 148 1.77 -23.31 -3.49
CA GLU A 148 2.84 -23.73 -4.41
C GLU A 148 2.79 -25.25 -4.64
N LYS A 149 2.69 -26.02 -3.56
CA LYS A 149 2.58 -27.49 -3.60
C LYS A 149 1.27 -27.94 -4.27
N GLN A 150 0.15 -27.31 -3.92
CA GLN A 150 -1.16 -27.68 -4.45
C GLN A 150 -1.29 -27.38 -5.95
N PHE A 151 -0.73 -26.25 -6.39
CA PHE A 151 -0.79 -25.80 -7.78
C PHE A 151 0.35 -26.33 -8.64
N LYS A 152 1.38 -26.93 -8.01
CA LYS A 152 2.59 -27.43 -8.66
C LYS A 152 3.29 -26.31 -9.47
N MET A 153 3.34 -25.12 -8.87
CA MET A 153 3.99 -23.94 -9.43
C MET A 153 4.72 -23.22 -8.31
N ASN A 154 5.97 -22.82 -8.56
CA ASN A 154 6.63 -21.86 -7.67
C ASN A 154 6.12 -20.43 -7.91
N ASP A 155 6.54 -19.50 -7.04
CA ASP A 155 6.26 -18.05 -7.11
C ASP A 155 6.33 -17.45 -8.52
N GLN A 156 7.42 -17.72 -9.23
CA GLN A 156 7.69 -17.14 -10.53
C GLN A 156 6.83 -17.78 -11.63
N GLU A 157 6.61 -19.09 -11.56
CA GLU A 157 5.76 -19.82 -12.50
C GLU A 157 4.31 -19.38 -12.38
N TYR A 158 3.80 -19.28 -11.14
CA TYR A 158 2.46 -18.80 -10.86
C TYR A 158 2.29 -17.36 -11.37
N THR A 159 3.19 -16.45 -11.00
CA THR A 159 3.16 -15.05 -11.46
C THR A 159 3.17 -14.95 -12.99
N LYS A 160 4.07 -15.66 -13.67
CA LYS A 160 4.13 -15.68 -15.15
C LYS A 160 2.86 -16.23 -15.79
N ALA A 161 2.24 -17.24 -15.18
CA ALA A 161 1.01 -17.83 -15.69
C ALA A 161 -0.19 -16.89 -15.54
N VAL A 162 -0.26 -16.13 -14.45
CA VAL A 162 -1.26 -15.07 -14.25
C VAL A 162 -1.06 -13.95 -15.25
N ASP A 163 0.18 -13.45 -15.41
CA ASP A 163 0.52 -12.38 -16.34
C ASP A 163 0.17 -12.73 -17.80
N LYS A 164 0.45 -13.98 -18.21
CA LYS A 164 0.12 -14.48 -19.56
C LYS A 164 -1.37 -14.80 -19.73
N GLY A 165 -2.16 -14.77 -18.67
CA GLY A 165 -3.57 -15.18 -18.68
C GLY A 165 -3.79 -16.69 -18.88
N THR A 166 -2.72 -17.51 -18.81
CA THR A 166 -2.84 -18.97 -18.88
C THR A 166 -3.39 -19.55 -17.58
N TYR A 167 -3.15 -18.91 -16.44
CA TYR A 167 -3.79 -19.21 -15.16
C TYR A 167 -5.01 -18.30 -14.93
N LYS A 168 -6.20 -18.81 -15.19
CA LYS A 168 -7.46 -18.04 -15.12
C LYS A 168 -8.08 -17.97 -13.73
N LYS A 169 -7.55 -18.73 -12.76
CA LYS A 169 -8.16 -18.90 -11.44
C LYS A 169 -7.67 -17.91 -10.38
N PHE A 170 -6.77 -16.98 -10.72
CA PHE A 170 -6.14 -16.06 -9.76
C PHE A 170 -7.13 -15.43 -8.76
N THR A 171 -8.26 -14.92 -9.24
CA THR A 171 -9.25 -14.23 -8.39
C THR A 171 -10.15 -15.17 -7.59
N THR A 172 -10.15 -16.46 -7.89
CA THR A 172 -11.06 -17.47 -7.34
C THR A 172 -10.35 -18.60 -6.60
N ASP A 173 -9.04 -18.74 -6.78
CA ASP A 173 -8.23 -19.62 -5.97
C ASP A 173 -8.14 -19.08 -4.53
N LYS A 174 -7.59 -19.90 -3.63
CA LYS A 174 -7.50 -19.58 -2.20
C LYS A 174 -6.08 -19.16 -1.77
N GLY A 175 -5.15 -19.03 -2.71
CA GLY A 175 -3.75 -18.76 -2.40
C GLY A 175 -3.51 -17.29 -2.09
N GLY A 176 -2.88 -17.01 -0.95
CA GLY A 176 -2.31 -15.69 -0.67
C GLY A 176 -1.23 -15.33 -1.70
N TYR A 177 -1.19 -14.06 -2.10
CA TYR A 177 -0.24 -13.58 -3.10
C TYR A 177 0.30 -12.20 -2.76
N GLY A 178 1.60 -11.99 -2.96
CA GLY A 178 2.28 -10.70 -2.94
C GLY A 178 2.49 -10.09 -1.55
N LEU A 179 2.82 -8.80 -1.52
CA LEU A 179 3.38 -8.11 -0.34
C LEU A 179 2.58 -8.30 0.96
N VAL A 180 1.25 -8.30 0.87
CA VAL A 180 0.30 -8.41 2.00
C VAL A 180 -0.52 -9.70 1.95
N GLN A 181 -0.08 -10.69 1.17
CA GLN A 181 -0.81 -11.95 0.99
C GLN A 181 -2.29 -11.72 0.64
N TRP A 182 -2.59 -11.02 -0.45
CA TRP A 182 -3.97 -10.81 -0.91
C TRP A 182 -4.65 -12.16 -1.17
N THR A 183 -5.61 -12.53 -0.31
CA THR A 183 -6.28 -13.84 -0.32
C THR A 183 -7.75 -13.79 -0.75
N SER A 184 -8.48 -12.72 -0.42
CA SER A 184 -9.91 -12.66 -0.71
C SER A 184 -10.19 -12.41 -2.20
N LYS A 185 -11.24 -13.03 -2.74
CA LYS A 185 -11.66 -12.86 -4.14
C LYS A 185 -11.76 -11.38 -4.54
N ASN A 186 -12.37 -10.56 -3.69
CA ASN A 186 -12.54 -9.13 -3.98
C ASN A 186 -11.18 -8.40 -4.08
N ARG A 187 -10.27 -8.62 -3.11
CA ARG A 187 -8.95 -7.97 -3.12
C ARG A 187 -8.09 -8.46 -4.28
N LYS A 188 -8.08 -9.77 -4.57
CA LYS A 188 -7.37 -10.34 -5.73
C LYS A 188 -7.92 -9.82 -7.05
N THR A 189 -9.24 -9.68 -7.20
CA THR A 189 -9.83 -9.06 -8.40
C THR A 189 -9.33 -7.64 -8.60
N LYS A 190 -9.42 -6.79 -7.57
CA LYS A 190 -8.96 -5.40 -7.63
C LYS A 190 -7.47 -5.30 -7.97
N LEU A 191 -6.63 -6.16 -7.38
CA LEU A 191 -5.20 -6.22 -7.68
C LEU A 191 -4.94 -6.59 -9.15
N LEU A 192 -5.59 -7.64 -9.65
CA LEU A 192 -5.42 -8.09 -11.04
C LEU A 192 -5.91 -7.04 -12.04
N GLU A 193 -7.05 -6.40 -11.76
CA GLU A 193 -7.58 -5.30 -12.58
C GLU A 193 -6.63 -4.10 -12.59
N TYR A 194 -6.08 -3.74 -11.43
CA TYR A 194 -5.09 -2.66 -11.33
C TYR A 194 -3.83 -2.98 -12.14
N ALA A 195 -3.26 -4.17 -12.00
CA ALA A 195 -2.09 -4.62 -12.75
C ALA A 195 -2.35 -4.59 -14.28
N LYS A 196 -3.50 -5.12 -14.74
CA LYS A 196 -3.90 -5.08 -16.15
C LYS A 196 -4.04 -3.65 -16.66
N LYS A 197 -4.63 -2.76 -15.87
CA LYS A 197 -4.81 -1.35 -16.25
C LYS A 197 -3.48 -0.58 -16.31
N ARG A 198 -2.52 -0.96 -15.47
CA ARG A 198 -1.14 -0.45 -15.46
C ARG A 198 -0.29 -1.02 -16.60
N GLY A 199 -0.66 -2.17 -17.16
CA GLY A 199 0.14 -2.88 -18.16
C GLY A 199 1.43 -3.48 -17.59
N THR A 200 1.44 -3.80 -16.30
CA THR A 200 2.60 -4.32 -15.56
C THR A 200 2.36 -5.77 -15.11
N SER A 201 3.43 -6.48 -14.77
CA SER A 201 3.32 -7.79 -14.10
C SER A 201 2.54 -7.64 -12.79
N ILE A 202 1.76 -8.66 -12.43
CA ILE A 202 1.10 -8.71 -11.12
C ILE A 202 2.10 -8.84 -9.97
N GLY A 203 3.33 -9.30 -10.24
CA GLY A 203 4.45 -9.35 -9.29
C GLY A 203 5.35 -8.11 -9.31
N ASP A 204 4.98 -7.03 -10.01
CA ASP A 204 5.76 -5.78 -10.01
C ASP A 204 5.68 -5.06 -8.64
N LEU A 205 6.85 -4.73 -8.08
CA LEU A 205 6.95 -4.13 -6.75
C LEU A 205 6.21 -2.78 -6.67
N GLN A 206 6.47 -1.88 -7.62
CA GLN A 206 5.91 -0.54 -7.57
C GLN A 206 4.40 -0.58 -7.77
N MET A 207 3.92 -1.42 -8.69
CA MET A 207 2.48 -1.65 -8.88
C MET A 207 1.81 -2.13 -7.59
N GLN A 208 2.38 -3.12 -6.89
CA GLN A 208 1.81 -3.60 -5.63
C GLN A 208 1.86 -2.56 -4.51
N LEU A 209 2.92 -1.76 -4.42
CA LEU A 209 3.01 -0.66 -3.46
C LEU A 209 1.98 0.45 -3.73
N ASP A 210 1.78 0.79 -5.01
CA ASP A 210 0.75 1.76 -5.41
C ASP A 210 -0.64 1.23 -5.06
N PHE A 211 -0.93 -0.03 -5.39
CA PHE A 211 -2.20 -0.67 -5.08
C PHE A 211 -2.44 -0.77 -3.56
N LEU A 212 -1.42 -1.16 -2.80
CA LEU A 212 -1.45 -1.17 -1.34
C LEU A 212 -1.83 0.20 -0.79
N TRP A 213 -1.22 1.27 -1.29
CA TRP A 213 -1.53 2.62 -0.81
C TRP A 213 -2.95 3.07 -1.17
N ILE A 214 -3.45 2.67 -2.35
CA ILE A 214 -4.84 2.89 -2.76
C ILE A 214 -5.79 2.17 -1.80
N GLU A 215 -5.56 0.89 -1.55
CA GLU A 215 -6.41 0.07 -0.67
C GLU A 215 -6.42 0.62 0.76
N LEU A 216 -5.27 1.07 1.28
CA LEU A 216 -5.17 1.69 2.61
C LEU A 216 -6.01 2.97 2.75
N GLN A 217 -6.40 3.65 1.66
CA GLN A 217 -7.29 4.81 1.77
C GLN A 217 -8.69 4.44 2.27
N ASP A 218 -9.09 3.18 2.18
CA ASP A 218 -10.34 2.72 2.78
C ASP A 218 -10.21 2.52 4.32
N TYR A 219 -8.98 2.61 4.87
CA TYR A 219 -8.64 2.39 6.28
C TYR A 219 -8.15 3.68 6.96
N GLN A 220 -8.99 4.72 6.95
CA GLN A 220 -8.63 6.05 7.46
C GLN A 220 -8.15 6.06 8.93
N SER A 221 -8.74 5.21 9.79
CA SER A 221 -8.31 5.06 11.19
C SER A 221 -6.90 4.47 11.31
N LEU A 222 -6.56 3.51 10.46
CA LEU A 222 -5.22 2.93 10.39
C LEU A 222 -4.23 3.97 9.87
N ILE A 223 -4.52 4.67 8.78
CA ILE A 223 -3.66 5.74 8.26
C ILE A 223 -3.39 6.78 9.35
N LYS A 224 -4.41 7.24 10.06
CA LYS A 224 -4.26 8.18 11.17
C LYS A 224 -3.35 7.61 12.27
N THR A 225 -3.50 6.33 12.59
CA THR A 225 -2.66 5.65 13.59
C THR A 225 -1.21 5.58 13.15
N LEU A 226 -0.95 5.20 11.89
CA LEU A 226 0.40 5.10 11.33
C LEU A 226 1.11 6.46 11.30
N LYS A 227 0.41 7.51 10.86
CA LYS A 227 0.95 8.88 10.81
C LYS A 227 1.32 9.43 12.19
N ASN A 228 0.59 9.03 13.24
CA ASN A 228 0.77 9.52 14.61
C ASN A 228 1.40 8.48 15.56
N ALA A 229 2.02 7.42 15.03
CA ALA A 229 2.56 6.36 15.86
C ALA A 229 3.77 6.84 16.68
N SER A 230 3.67 6.71 18.01
CA SER A 230 4.77 7.00 18.94
C SER A 230 5.76 5.85 19.07
N SER A 231 5.41 4.63 18.64
CA SER A 231 6.28 3.46 18.67
C SER A 231 6.00 2.52 17.50
N VAL A 232 6.99 1.70 17.14
CA VAL A 232 6.83 0.64 16.13
C VAL A 232 5.77 -0.38 16.55
N GLN A 233 5.67 -0.67 17.86
CA GLN A 233 4.68 -1.60 18.40
C GLN A 233 3.26 -1.13 18.10
N LYS A 234 2.92 0.11 18.46
CA LYS A 234 1.59 0.69 18.23
C LYS A 234 1.22 0.68 16.74
N ALA A 235 2.17 0.99 15.86
CA ALA A 235 1.96 0.95 14.43
C ALA A 235 1.74 -0.48 13.92
N SER A 236 2.61 -1.41 14.31
CA SER A 236 2.58 -2.81 13.88
C SER A 236 1.29 -3.51 14.32
N ASP A 237 0.89 -3.31 15.58
CA ASP A 237 -0.33 -3.90 16.14
C ASP A 237 -1.56 -3.37 15.39
N ALA A 238 -1.61 -2.07 15.08
CA ALA A 238 -2.69 -1.49 14.31
C ALA A 238 -2.81 -2.09 12.90
N VAL A 239 -1.70 -2.29 12.20
CA VAL A 239 -1.70 -2.94 10.86
C VAL A 239 -2.24 -4.36 10.96
N MET A 240 -1.76 -5.12 11.94
CA MET A 240 -2.17 -6.51 12.12
C MET A 240 -3.66 -6.64 12.48
N LEU A 241 -4.16 -5.80 13.39
CA LEU A 241 -5.54 -5.90 13.92
C LEU A 241 -6.59 -5.27 13.00
N ILE A 242 -6.21 -4.27 12.20
CA ILE A 242 -7.16 -3.50 11.36
C ILE A 242 -7.11 -3.96 9.89
N TYR A 243 -5.94 -4.32 9.37
CA TYR A 243 -5.75 -4.54 7.93
C TYR A 243 -5.44 -6.00 7.58
N GLU A 244 -4.43 -6.62 8.21
CA GLU A 244 -4.05 -8.01 7.86
C GLU A 244 -5.01 -9.05 8.45
N GLN A 245 -5.42 -8.86 9.70
CA GLN A 245 -6.35 -9.72 10.43
C GLN A 245 -6.09 -11.24 10.28
N PRO A 246 -4.85 -11.71 10.52
CA PRO A 246 -4.54 -13.14 10.45
C PRO A 246 -5.31 -13.92 11.53
N GLN A 247 -5.36 -15.25 11.40
CA GLN A 247 -6.05 -16.09 12.39
C GLN A 247 -5.43 -16.00 13.80
N ASP A 248 -4.09 -15.97 13.90
CA ASP A 248 -3.37 -15.83 15.17
C ASP A 248 -3.02 -14.37 15.42
N GLN A 249 -3.75 -13.73 16.33
CA GLN A 249 -3.53 -12.35 16.81
C GLN A 249 -3.04 -12.30 18.25
N SER A 250 -2.36 -13.36 18.71
CA SER A 250 -1.81 -13.43 20.06
C SER A 250 -0.76 -12.34 20.32
N GLN A 251 -0.55 -11.99 21.59
CA GLN A 251 0.49 -11.03 21.99
C GLN A 251 1.89 -11.44 21.50
N LYS A 252 2.15 -12.75 21.42
CA LYS A 252 3.40 -13.28 20.86
C LYS A 252 3.58 -12.85 19.40
N LYS A 253 2.52 -12.95 18.59
CA LYS A 253 2.55 -12.53 17.17
C LYS A 253 2.62 -11.03 17.00
N LEU A 254 1.90 -10.27 17.83
CA LEU A 254 1.99 -8.80 17.86
C LEU A 254 3.44 -8.35 18.14
N ASN A 255 4.08 -8.94 19.16
CA ASN A 255 5.48 -8.66 19.51
C ASN A 255 6.45 -9.07 18.39
N GLU A 256 6.23 -10.24 17.77
CA GLU A 256 7.06 -10.74 16.66
C GLU A 256 7.05 -9.77 15.47
N ARG A 257 5.87 -9.35 14.99
CA ARG A 257 5.75 -8.44 13.84
C ARG A 257 6.30 -7.06 14.13
N ALA A 258 6.11 -6.56 15.35
CA ALA A 258 6.71 -5.30 15.77
C ALA A 258 8.24 -5.38 15.81
N ASN A 259 8.81 -6.52 16.21
CA ASN A 259 10.26 -6.73 16.17
C ASN A 259 10.80 -6.78 14.74
N TYR A 260 10.07 -7.36 13.77
CA TYR A 260 10.44 -7.24 12.36
C TYR A 260 10.47 -5.77 11.90
N GLY A 261 9.49 -4.97 12.32
CA GLY A 261 9.48 -3.54 12.05
C GLY A 261 10.68 -2.80 12.63
N LYS A 262 11.06 -3.10 13.89
CA LYS A 262 12.26 -2.53 14.54
C LYS A 262 13.54 -2.97 13.84
N MET A 263 13.63 -4.24 13.47
CA MET A 263 14.75 -4.82 12.72
C MET A 263 14.98 -4.07 11.40
N LEU A 264 13.93 -3.91 10.61
CA LEU A 264 13.99 -3.25 9.30
C LEU A 264 14.25 -1.75 9.43
N LYS A 265 13.60 -1.08 10.39
CA LYS A 265 13.87 0.34 10.67
C LYS A 265 15.35 0.57 11.01
N LEU A 266 15.91 -0.23 11.91
CA LEU A 266 17.30 -0.07 12.34
C LEU A 266 18.30 -0.29 11.19
N ALA A 267 17.97 -1.15 10.21
CA ALA A 267 18.82 -1.41 9.06
C ALA A 267 18.65 -0.37 7.93
N LEU A 268 17.47 0.21 7.77
CA LEU A 268 17.09 0.99 6.58
C LEU A 268 16.97 2.50 6.84
N ASP A 269 16.97 2.94 8.10
CA ASP A 269 16.85 4.35 8.49
C ASP A 269 18.20 5.09 8.49
N HIS A 270 18.85 5.09 7.31
CA HIS A 270 20.12 5.76 7.02
C HIS A 270 20.01 6.51 5.69
#